data_AF-A0A7H0H239-F1
#
_entry.id   AF-A0A7H0H239-F1
#
_cell.length_a   1.000
_cell.length_b   1.000
_cell.length_c   1.000
_cell.angle_alpha   90.00
_cell.angle_beta   90.00
_cell.angle_gamma   90.00
#
_symmetry.space_group_name_H-M   'P 1'
#
loop_
_entity.id
_entity.type
_entity.pdbx_description
1 polymer ?
#
loop_
_entity_poly.entity_id
_entity_poly.type
_entity_poly.pdbx_seq_one_letter_code
_entity_poly.pdbx_strand_id
1 'polypeptide(L)'
;MVDPSSDLPGRIRALGLPDVVGRIAVDGGESVSPALWYRAKSVWPEVAEAAMGAVDEELVPLWACDTTHAFAGRGRYLLLAPEADEPLSVFADFAGLVRDLLTDLYEDQEDDAERERVAHLLLPAEEAEAALVPKER
;
A
#
# COMPACT_ATOMS: atom_id res chain seq x y z
N MET A 1 7.61 25.59 9.60
CA MET A 1 8.01 24.27 9.10
C MET A 1 6.74 23.57 8.71
N VAL A 2 6.56 23.30 7.42
CA VAL A 2 5.47 22.42 6.98
C VAL A 2 5.94 21.02 7.36
N ASP A 3 5.18 20.35 8.21
CA ASP A 3 5.46 18.97 8.60
C ASP A 3 5.46 18.12 7.31
N PRO A 4 6.53 17.38 6.98
CA PRO A 4 6.57 16.54 5.79
C PRO A 4 5.48 15.46 5.77
N SER A 5 4.81 15.19 6.90
CA SER A 5 3.61 14.36 7.00
C SER A 5 2.30 15.10 6.63
N SER A 6 2.28 16.44 6.65
CA SER A 6 1.03 17.22 6.52
C SER A 6 0.41 17.24 5.12
N ASP A 7 1.14 16.78 4.09
CA ASP A 7 0.61 16.65 2.72
C ASP A 7 0.88 15.25 2.12
N LEU A 8 0.79 14.20 2.95
CA LEU A 8 0.93 12.82 2.45
C LEU A 8 -0.07 12.51 1.31
N PRO A 9 -1.35 12.90 1.36
CA PRO A 9 -2.27 12.73 0.23
C PRO A 9 -1.82 13.48 -1.03
N GLY A 10 -1.26 14.69 -0.90
CA GLY A 10 -0.73 15.45 -2.05
C GLY A 10 0.48 14.78 -2.68
N ARG A 11 1.39 14.23 -1.86
CA ARG A 11 2.55 13.44 -2.32
C ARG A 11 2.08 12.19 -3.07
N ILE A 12 1.15 11.42 -2.52
CA ILE A 12 0.59 10.22 -3.17
C ILE A 12 -0.09 10.58 -4.50
N ARG A 13 -0.86 11.66 -4.54
CA ARG A 13 -1.48 12.16 -5.78
C ARG A 13 -0.43 12.55 -6.83
N ALA A 14 0.67 13.18 -6.42
CA ALA A 14 1.75 13.57 -7.33
C ALA A 14 2.45 12.37 -7.98
N LEU A 15 2.32 11.16 -7.41
CA LEU A 15 2.77 9.91 -8.01
C LEU A 15 1.83 9.38 -9.10
N GLY A 16 0.65 10.00 -9.29
CA GLY A 16 -0.39 9.52 -10.20
C GLY A 16 -1.22 8.37 -9.64
N LEU A 17 -1.10 8.08 -8.33
CA LEU A 17 -1.90 7.05 -7.68
C LEU A 17 -3.34 7.54 -7.42
N PRO A 18 -4.32 6.63 -7.35
CA PRO A 18 -5.71 6.99 -7.07
C PRO A 18 -5.86 7.72 -5.74
N ASP A 19 -6.79 8.69 -5.67
CA ASP A 19 -7.05 9.47 -4.44
C ASP A 19 -7.41 8.56 -3.24
N VAL A 20 -7.99 7.38 -3.49
CA VAL A 20 -8.30 6.41 -2.43
C VAL A 20 -7.05 5.95 -1.68
N VAL A 21 -5.88 5.88 -2.34
CA VAL A 21 -4.62 5.50 -1.70
C VAL A 21 -4.20 6.55 -0.67
N GLY A 22 -4.38 7.84 -1.00
CA GLY A 22 -4.14 8.93 -0.05
C GLY A 22 -5.08 8.87 1.15
N ARG A 23 -6.33 8.45 0.94
CA ARG A 23 -7.29 8.24 2.02
C ARG A 23 -6.91 7.05 2.91
N ILE A 24 -6.50 5.92 2.33
CA ILE A 24 -6.00 4.77 3.08
C ILE A 24 -4.78 5.16 3.91
N ALA A 25 -3.84 5.92 3.34
CA ALA A 25 -2.64 6.34 4.03
C ALA A 25 -2.93 7.15 5.29
N VAL A 26 -3.98 7.98 5.29
CA VAL A 26 -4.32 8.87 6.41
C VAL A 26 -5.35 8.24 7.35
N ASP A 27 -6.44 7.70 6.80
CA ASP A 27 -7.61 7.24 7.56
C ASP A 27 -7.63 5.71 7.77
N GLY A 28 -6.76 4.98 7.08
CA GLY A 28 -6.76 3.52 7.05
C GLY A 28 -7.77 2.94 6.06
N GLY A 29 -7.55 1.67 5.72
CA GLY A 29 -8.27 0.92 4.71
C GLY A 29 -9.74 0.68 5.05
N GLU A 30 -10.06 0.53 6.33
CA GLU A 30 -11.44 0.39 6.81
C GLU A 30 -12.33 1.56 6.37
N SER A 31 -11.75 2.74 6.18
CA SER A 31 -12.48 3.94 5.73
C SER A 31 -13.05 3.81 4.31
N VAL A 32 -12.55 2.86 3.50
CA VAL A 32 -12.96 2.65 2.09
C VAL A 32 -13.52 1.24 1.83
N SER A 33 -13.05 0.24 2.58
CA SER A 33 -13.53 -1.14 2.55
C SER A 33 -13.28 -1.84 3.90
N PRO A 34 -14.29 -2.50 4.51
CA PRO A 34 -14.10 -3.26 5.74
C PRO A 34 -13.03 -4.36 5.65
N ALA A 35 -12.85 -4.99 4.49
CA ALA A 35 -11.84 -6.04 4.30
C ALA A 35 -10.40 -5.55 4.53
N LEU A 36 -10.17 -4.23 4.41
CA LEU A 36 -8.86 -3.63 4.57
C LEU A 36 -8.51 -3.26 6.02
N TRP A 37 -9.39 -3.53 7.00
CA TRP A 37 -9.24 -3.05 8.38
C TRP A 37 -7.88 -3.35 9.01
N TYR A 38 -7.34 -4.54 8.77
CA TYR A 38 -6.03 -4.95 9.26
C TYR A 38 -4.93 -4.82 8.21
N ARG A 39 -5.26 -5.06 6.93
CA ARG A 39 -4.30 -5.23 5.85
C ARG A 39 -3.79 -3.93 5.23
N ALA A 40 -4.48 -2.82 5.47
CA ALA A 40 -4.03 -1.51 4.99
C ALA A 40 -4.34 -0.41 6.00
N LYS A 41 -3.71 -0.44 7.18
CA LYS A 41 -3.86 0.60 8.22
C LYS A 41 -3.27 1.94 7.76
N SER A 42 -3.70 3.01 8.41
CA SER A 42 -3.08 4.33 8.23
C SER A 42 -1.59 4.28 8.57
N VAL A 43 -0.83 5.18 7.95
CA VAL A 43 0.60 5.29 8.13
C VAL A 43 0.86 6.18 9.35
N TRP A 44 1.29 5.57 10.45
CA TRP A 44 1.71 6.31 11.64
C TRP A 44 3.14 6.83 11.42
N PRO A 45 3.42 8.13 11.65
CA PRO A 45 4.72 8.72 11.35
C PRO A 45 5.91 7.94 11.93
N GLU A 46 5.83 7.54 13.21
CA GLU A 46 6.94 6.87 13.88
C GLU A 46 7.21 5.46 13.33
N VAL A 47 6.16 4.71 12.99
CA VAL A 47 6.28 3.35 12.43
C VAL A 47 6.84 3.41 11.01
N ALA A 48 6.38 4.39 10.24
CA ALA A 48 6.88 4.62 8.90
C ALA A 48 8.33 5.06 8.94
N GLU A 49 8.70 6.03 9.78
CA GLU A 49 10.09 6.49 9.93
C GLU A 49 11.05 5.36 10.31
N ALA A 50 10.65 4.49 11.24
CA ALA A 50 11.44 3.32 11.62
C ALA A 50 11.69 2.38 10.41
N ALA A 51 10.64 2.04 9.66
CA ALA A 51 10.75 1.17 8.49
C ALA A 51 11.47 1.82 7.29
N MET A 52 11.37 3.14 7.14
CA MET A 52 11.97 3.89 6.03
C MET A 52 13.48 4.12 6.20
N GLY A 53 14.02 3.95 7.41
CA GLY A 53 15.47 4.00 7.65
C GLY A 53 16.27 2.88 6.97
N ALA A 54 15.59 1.87 6.43
CA ALA A 54 16.18 0.71 5.76
C ALA A 54 16.73 0.99 4.36
N VAL A 55 16.43 2.15 3.74
CA VAL A 55 16.84 2.43 2.36
C VAL A 55 17.36 3.86 2.17
N ASP A 56 18.34 4.01 1.28
CA ASP A 56 19.00 5.30 0.97
C ASP A 56 18.21 6.17 -0.05
N GLU A 57 16.90 5.97 -0.21
CA GLU A 57 16.08 6.70 -1.18
C GLU A 57 14.85 7.36 -0.54
N GLU A 58 14.29 8.39 -1.20
CA GLU A 58 13.06 9.01 -0.72
C GLU A 58 11.86 8.06 -0.88
N LEU A 59 11.13 7.89 0.22
CA LEU A 59 9.95 7.06 0.27
C LEU A 59 8.67 7.89 0.49
N VAL A 60 7.58 7.40 -0.13
CA VAL A 60 6.22 7.86 0.12
C VAL A 60 5.42 6.66 0.65
N PRO A 61 5.11 6.61 1.95
CA PRO A 61 4.37 5.49 2.53
C PRO A 61 2.90 5.51 2.06
N LEU A 62 2.34 4.33 1.83
CA LEU A 62 1.00 4.13 1.26
C LEU A 62 0.02 3.54 2.29
N TRP A 63 0.43 2.48 3.00
CA TRP A 63 -0.33 1.88 4.10
C TRP A 63 0.57 0.98 4.96
N ALA A 64 0.06 0.59 6.13
CA ALA A 64 0.77 -0.27 7.09
C ALA A 64 0.01 -1.57 7.41
N CYS A 65 0.75 -2.66 7.65
CA CYS A 65 0.24 -3.94 8.13
C CYS A 65 1.38 -4.71 8.83
N ASP A 66 1.82 -4.20 9.99
CA ASP A 66 3.07 -4.58 10.71
C ASP A 66 4.38 -4.33 9.92
N THR A 67 4.22 -4.12 8.62
CA THR A 67 5.17 -3.66 7.61
C THR A 67 4.65 -2.35 7.01
N THR A 68 5.52 -1.59 6.36
CA THR A 68 5.15 -0.39 5.62
C THR A 68 5.24 -0.66 4.12
N HIS A 69 4.14 -0.43 3.42
CA HIS A 69 4.12 -0.42 1.96
C HIS A 69 4.42 0.99 1.50
N ALA A 70 5.43 1.16 0.64
CA ALA A 70 5.87 2.49 0.21
C ALA A 70 6.13 2.53 -1.30
N PHE A 71 5.89 3.68 -1.91
CA PHE A 71 6.49 4.04 -3.18
C PHE A 71 7.93 4.49 -2.95
N ALA A 72 8.82 4.04 -3.82
CA ALA A 72 10.24 4.29 -3.75
C ALA A 72 10.77 4.85 -5.08
N GLY A 73 11.30 6.07 -5.03
CA GLY A 73 12.08 6.68 -6.10
C GLY A 73 11.50 6.50 -7.52
N ARG A 74 12.26 5.83 -8.39
CA ARG A 74 11.99 5.72 -9.85
C ARG A 74 10.88 4.72 -10.22
N GLY A 75 9.73 4.77 -9.54
CA GLY A 75 8.54 4.03 -9.99
C GLY A 75 8.37 2.63 -9.41
N ARG A 76 9.13 2.24 -8.39
CA ARG A 76 9.02 0.94 -7.74
C ARG A 76 8.30 1.04 -6.39
N TYR A 77 7.84 -0.10 -5.88
CA TYR A 77 7.14 -0.19 -4.60
C TYR A 77 7.85 -1.20 -3.70
N LEU A 78 7.86 -0.92 -2.40
CA LEU A 78 8.58 -1.70 -1.40
C LEU A 78 7.65 -2.15 -0.29
N LEU A 79 7.96 -3.33 0.25
CA LEU A 79 7.46 -3.81 1.53
C LEU A 79 8.61 -3.74 2.54
N LEU A 80 8.47 -2.94 3.59
CA LEU A 80 9.52 -2.68 4.59
C LEU A 80 9.07 -3.18 5.95
N ALA A 81 9.93 -3.94 6.65
CA ALA A 81 9.71 -4.24 8.06
C ALA A 81 10.47 -3.22 8.94
N PRO A 82 9.95 -2.86 10.13
CA PRO A 82 10.56 -1.85 11.01
C PRO A 82 12.02 -2.13 11.42
N GLU A 83 12.45 -3.38 11.40
CA GLU A 83 13.78 -3.82 11.85
C GLU A 83 14.62 -4.46 10.74
N ALA A 84 14.14 -4.43 9.49
CA ALA A 84 14.87 -5.01 8.37
C ALA A 84 15.82 -3.99 7.76
N ASP A 85 17.08 -4.40 7.54
CA ASP A 85 18.08 -3.58 6.84
C ASP A 85 17.83 -3.49 5.32
N GLU A 86 16.94 -4.33 4.79
CA GLU A 86 16.57 -4.38 3.37
C GLU A 86 15.04 -4.58 3.21
N PRO A 87 14.45 -4.18 2.07
CA PRO A 87 13.04 -4.46 1.79
C PRO A 87 12.73 -5.96 1.75
N LEU A 88 11.63 -6.36 2.38
CA LEU A 88 11.12 -7.73 2.33
C LEU A 88 10.66 -8.12 0.92
N SER A 89 10.16 -7.15 0.16
CA SER A 89 9.72 -7.35 -1.22
C SER A 89 9.85 -6.06 -2.02
N VAL A 90 10.04 -6.22 -3.33
CA VAL A 90 10.11 -5.15 -4.32
C VAL A 90 9.13 -5.45 -5.44
N PHE A 91 8.27 -4.49 -5.77
CA PHE A 91 7.31 -4.59 -6.85
C PHE A 91 7.65 -3.58 -7.95
N ALA A 92 7.53 -4.02 -9.20
CA ALA A 92 7.86 -3.20 -10.36
C ALA A 92 6.83 -2.10 -10.64
N ASP A 93 5.58 -2.29 -10.19
CA ASP A 93 4.46 -1.40 -10.42
C ASP A 93 3.42 -1.49 -9.28
N PHE A 94 2.43 -0.60 -9.32
CA PHE A 94 1.38 -0.52 -8.30
C PHE A 94 0.43 -1.72 -8.37
N ALA A 95 0.14 -2.22 -9.57
CA ALA A 95 -0.69 -3.41 -9.76
C ALA A 95 -0.09 -4.64 -9.06
N GLY A 96 1.23 -4.80 -9.10
CA GLY A 96 1.94 -5.86 -8.39
C GLY A 96 1.86 -5.74 -6.87
N LEU A 97 1.86 -4.51 -6.34
CA LEU A 97 1.64 -4.23 -4.92
C LEU A 97 0.19 -4.53 -4.52
N VAL A 98 -0.80 -4.07 -5.30
CA VAL A 98 -2.22 -4.33 -5.04
C VAL A 98 -2.54 -5.82 -5.15
N ARG A 99 -1.96 -6.54 -6.11
CA ARG A 99 -2.08 -8.00 -6.21
C ARG A 99 -1.55 -8.70 -4.96
N ASP A 100 -0.52 -8.15 -4.32
CA ASP A 100 -0.01 -8.65 -3.05
C ASP A 100 -1.06 -8.55 -1.94
N LEU A 101 -1.65 -7.36 -1.80
CA LEU A 101 -2.77 -7.10 -0.88
C LEU A 101 -3.98 -8.00 -1.18
N LEU A 102 -4.37 -8.17 -2.44
CA LEU A 102 -5.50 -9.04 -2.82
C LEU A 102 -5.21 -10.54 -2.58
N THR A 103 -3.93 -10.93 -2.57
CA THR A 103 -3.50 -12.28 -2.19
C THR A 103 -3.63 -12.46 -0.68
N ASP A 104 -3.22 -11.47 0.12
CA ASP A 104 -3.44 -11.49 1.57
C ASP A 104 -4.92 -11.62 1.94
N LEU A 105 -5.79 -10.82 1.28
CA LEU A 105 -7.24 -10.91 1.51
C LEU A 105 -7.81 -12.28 1.10
N TYR A 106 -7.27 -12.88 0.04
CA TYR A 106 -7.65 -14.24 -0.36
C TYR A 106 -7.28 -15.28 0.72
N GLU A 107 -6.06 -15.20 1.24
CA GLU A 107 -5.56 -16.10 2.28
C GLU A 107 -6.33 -15.93 3.61
N ASP A 108 -6.78 -14.70 3.89
CA ASP A 108 -7.67 -14.39 5.03
C ASP A 108 -9.11 -14.87 4.82
N GLN A 109 -9.44 -15.43 3.66
CA GLN A 109 -10.79 -15.88 3.28
C GLN A 109 -11.82 -14.74 3.25
N GLU A 110 -11.39 -13.54 2.88
CA GLU A 110 -12.30 -12.44 2.59
C GLU A 110 -13.20 -12.76 1.39
N ASP A 111 -14.41 -12.20 1.41
CA ASP A 111 -15.41 -12.43 0.36
C ASP A 111 -14.93 -11.98 -1.02
N ASP A 112 -15.17 -12.80 -2.04
CA ASP A 112 -14.70 -12.51 -3.41
C ASP A 112 -15.29 -11.21 -3.96
N ALA A 113 -16.54 -10.86 -3.64
CA ALA A 113 -17.12 -9.59 -4.09
C ALA A 113 -16.47 -8.39 -3.40
N GLU A 114 -16.00 -8.55 -2.16
CA GLU A 114 -15.26 -7.50 -1.47
C GLU A 114 -13.83 -7.38 -2.02
N ARG A 115 -13.17 -8.50 -2.36
CA ARG A 115 -11.89 -8.50 -3.06
C ARG A 115 -11.98 -7.82 -4.42
N GLU A 116 -13.02 -8.12 -5.21
CA GLU A 116 -13.32 -7.44 -6.48
C GLU A 116 -13.52 -5.94 -6.27
N ARG A 117 -14.30 -5.54 -5.27
CA ARG A 117 -14.50 -4.14 -4.91
C ARG A 117 -13.19 -3.44 -4.58
N VAL A 118 -12.34 -4.05 -3.75
CA VAL A 118 -11.01 -3.51 -3.41
C VAL A 118 -10.14 -3.37 -4.65
N ALA A 119 -10.12 -4.37 -5.54
CA ALA A 119 -9.36 -4.31 -6.79
C ALA A 119 -9.78 -3.12 -7.65
N HIS A 120 -11.09 -2.90 -7.84
CA HIS A 120 -11.61 -1.78 -8.63
C HIS A 120 -11.51 -0.41 -7.94
N LEU A 121 -11.37 -0.37 -6.61
CA LEU A 121 -11.05 0.87 -5.89
C LEU A 121 -9.62 1.31 -6.18
N LEU A 122 -8.68 0.35 -6.26
CA LEU A 122 -7.25 0.62 -6.32
C LEU A 122 -6.70 0.63 -7.74
N LEU A 123 -7.29 -0.10 -8.68
CA LEU A 123 -6.76 -0.29 -10.02
C LEU A 123 -7.76 0.09 -11.11
N PRO A 124 -7.28 0.50 -12.30
CA PRO A 124 -8.09 0.51 -13.51
C PRO A 124 -8.72 -0.86 -13.76
N ALA A 125 -9.90 -0.89 -14.37
CA ALA A 125 -10.65 -2.12 -14.60
C ALA A 125 -9.84 -3.21 -15.33
N GLU A 126 -8.99 -2.83 -16.28
CA GLU A 126 -8.14 -3.77 -17.03
C GLU A 126 -7.08 -4.45 -16.16
N GLU A 127 -6.55 -3.76 -15.14
CA GLU A 127 -5.53 -4.28 -14.22
C GLU A 127 -6.15 -5.01 -13.02
N ALA A 128 -7.34 -4.59 -12.59
CA ALA A 128 -8.06 -5.17 -11.44
C ALA A 128 -8.31 -6.68 -11.63
N GLU A 129 -8.81 -7.08 -12.81
CA GLU A 129 -9.08 -8.49 -13.13
C GLU A 129 -7.83 -9.37 -13.04
N ALA A 130 -6.70 -8.87 -13.56
CA ALA A 130 -5.43 -9.59 -13.50
C ALA A 130 -4.88 -9.68 -12.07
N ALA A 131 -5.12 -8.65 -11.25
CA ALA A 131 -4.66 -8.60 -9.86
C ALA A 131 -5.48 -9.49 -8.91
N LEU A 132 -6.69 -9.92 -9.29
CA LEU A 132 -7.52 -10.81 -8.48
C LEU A 132 -7.00 -12.26 -8.44
N VAL A 133 -6.17 -12.65 -9.41
CA VAL A 133 -5.51 -13.96 -9.41
C VAL A 133 -4.41 -13.95 -8.33
N PRO A 134 -4.51 -14.78 -7.27
CA PRO A 134 -3.51 -14.81 -6.21
C PRO A 134 -2.09 -15.08 -6.74
N LYS A 135 -1.06 -14.62 -6.02
CA LYS A 135 0.32 -15.01 -6.29
C LYS A 135 0.56 -16.42 -5.76
N GLU A 136 1.42 -17.19 -6.42
CA GLU A 136 1.98 -18.40 -5.79
C GLU A 136 2.98 -17.95 -4.72
N ARG A 137 2.82 -18.41 -3.48
CA ARG A 137 3.64 -18.07 -2.31
C ARG A 137 4.03 -19.33 -1.55
#